data_AF-A0AB33BMS7-F1
#
_entry.id   AF-A0AB33BMS7-F1
#
_cell.length_a   1.000
_cell.length_b   1.000
_cell.length_c   1.000
_cell.angle_alpha   90.00
_cell.angle_beta   90.00
_cell.angle_gamma   90.00
#
_symmetry.space_group_name_H-M   'P 1'
#
loop_
_entity.id
_entity.type
_entity.pdbx_description
1 polymer ?
#
loop_
_entity_poly.entity_id
_entity_poly.type
_entity_poly.pdbx_seq_one_letter_code
_entity_poly.pdbx_strand_id
1 'polypeptide(L)'
;MSITQPHIRPIVRGKAGKPVEFGAKISVSCFESYVFLDHLSWDNFNKSGDLQAQVEEYKEFTRYYPESVHVDKIYRTRKNLAWCKERGIRISGVPLGRPPKNINKETKKQALEDEGIRNAIEGKFGQAKRRYSLDCIMTKLDKTSETDLAITFLVINLSNLLRQVNCLFLSLFLYTSKFSFIHPSLIRKDDKKADFSTEKLILNSG
;
A
#
# COMPACT_ATOMS: atom_id res chain seq x y z
N MET A 1 -4.48 24.92 -14.41
CA MET A 1 -4.65 25.34 -15.81
C MET A 1 -4.88 24.07 -16.63
N SER A 2 -6.10 23.91 -17.14
CA SER A 2 -6.61 22.67 -17.75
C SER A 2 -6.23 22.63 -19.22
N ILE A 3 -5.39 21.67 -19.62
CA ILE A 3 -5.10 21.39 -21.03
C ILE A 3 -5.66 19.99 -21.32
N THR A 4 -6.72 19.96 -22.11
CA THR A 4 -7.39 18.74 -22.57
C THR A 4 -6.36 17.83 -23.24
N GLN A 5 -6.08 16.68 -22.62
CA GLN A 5 -5.28 15.61 -23.22
C GLN A 5 -6.20 14.81 -24.15
N PRO A 6 -6.12 14.96 -25.48
CA PRO A 6 -7.11 14.41 -26.41
C PRO A 6 -7.15 12.87 -26.48
N HIS A 7 -6.11 12.22 -25.96
CA HIS A 7 -6.00 10.76 -25.89
C HIS A 7 -6.51 10.17 -24.57
N ILE A 8 -6.62 10.97 -23.50
CA ILE A 8 -7.05 10.49 -22.19
C ILE A 8 -8.56 10.65 -22.11
N ARG A 9 -9.26 9.51 -22.10
CA ARG A 9 -10.71 9.52 -21.94
C ARG A 9 -11.05 10.06 -20.55
N PRO A 10 -11.98 11.02 -20.44
CA PRO A 10 -12.42 11.51 -19.15
C PRO A 10 -13.01 10.36 -18.31
N ILE A 11 -12.47 10.09 -17.12
CA ILE A 11 -13.03 9.07 -16.22
C ILE A 11 -14.09 9.72 -15.35
N VAL A 12 -15.36 9.33 -15.56
CA VAL A 12 -16.49 9.87 -14.78
C VAL A 12 -16.47 9.28 -13.36
N ARG A 13 -15.91 10.02 -12.40
CA ARG A 13 -16.12 9.77 -10.97
C ARG A 13 -17.33 10.60 -10.56
N GLY A 14 -18.43 9.96 -10.14
CA GLY A 14 -19.67 10.61 -9.69
C GLY A 14 -19.55 11.40 -8.37
N LYS A 15 -18.46 12.16 -8.16
CA LYS A 15 -18.29 13.08 -7.04
C LYS A 15 -18.76 14.48 -7.46
N ALA A 16 -19.60 15.10 -6.64
CA ALA A 16 -20.10 16.44 -6.89
C ALA A 16 -18.93 17.46 -6.95
N GLY A 17 -18.83 18.21 -8.05
CA GLY A 17 -17.88 19.32 -8.24
C GLY A 17 -16.73 19.08 -9.22
N LYS A 18 -16.34 17.83 -9.51
CA LYS A 18 -15.37 17.47 -10.57
C LYS A 18 -15.84 16.19 -11.28
N PRO A 19 -16.62 16.32 -12.37
CA PRO A 19 -17.29 15.18 -12.99
C PRO A 19 -16.32 14.20 -13.68
N VAL A 20 -15.11 14.64 -14.00
CA VAL A 20 -14.10 13.86 -14.73
C VAL A 20 -12.70 14.12 -14.18
N GLU A 21 -11.99 13.05 -13.79
CA GLU A 21 -10.56 13.08 -13.51
C GLU A 21 -9.83 12.54 -14.75
N PHE A 22 -8.82 13.27 -15.21
CA PHE A 22 -7.91 12.82 -16.26
C PHE A 22 -6.74 12.09 -15.58
N GLY A 23 -6.50 10.83 -15.94
CA GLY A 23 -5.36 10.07 -15.42
C GLY A 23 -5.59 8.56 -15.46
N ALA A 24 -4.49 7.80 -15.50
CA ALA A 24 -4.52 6.35 -15.43
C ALA A 24 -5.04 5.87 -14.06
N LYS A 25 -5.88 4.83 -14.08
CA LYS A 25 -6.34 4.12 -12.89
C LYS A 25 -5.27 3.09 -12.53
N ILE A 26 -4.84 3.09 -11.28
CA ILE A 26 -3.79 2.19 -10.81
C ILE A 26 -4.29 1.27 -9.68
N SER A 27 -3.79 0.04 -9.69
CA SER A 27 -3.80 -0.88 -8.56
C SER A 27 -2.37 -1.08 -8.09
N VAL A 28 -2.20 -1.03 -6.78
CA VAL A 28 -0.89 -1.02 -6.16
C VAL A 28 -0.92 -1.93 -4.94
N SER A 29 0.10 -2.77 -4.83
CA SER A 29 0.33 -3.61 -3.67
C SER A 29 1.48 -3.08 -2.82
N CYS A 30 1.44 -3.35 -1.52
CA CYS A 30 2.50 -2.96 -0.59
C CYS A 30 2.80 -4.12 0.37
N PHE A 31 4.05 -4.51 0.46
CA PHE A 31 4.57 -5.46 1.46
C PHE A 31 6.02 -5.09 1.82
N GLU A 32 6.45 -5.36 3.05
CA GLU A 32 7.80 -5.03 3.56
C GLU A 32 8.27 -3.59 3.33
N SER A 33 7.34 -2.65 3.33
CA SER A 33 7.55 -1.24 2.99
C SER A 33 7.87 -0.91 1.54
N TYR A 34 7.95 -1.89 0.65
CA TYR A 34 8.02 -1.72 -0.79
C TYR A 34 6.63 -1.59 -1.40
N VAL A 35 6.54 -0.86 -2.50
CA VAL A 35 5.29 -0.54 -3.20
C VAL A 35 5.42 -1.00 -4.64
N PHE A 36 4.47 -1.81 -5.11
CA PHE A 36 4.48 -2.42 -6.43
C PHE A 36 3.27 -1.94 -7.23
N LEU A 37 3.51 -1.60 -8.48
CA LEU A 37 2.47 -1.21 -9.42
C LEU A 37 1.96 -2.47 -10.13
N ASP A 38 0.83 -3.02 -9.69
CA ASP A 38 0.34 -4.32 -10.18
C ASP A 38 -0.45 -4.18 -11.49
N HIS A 39 -1.27 -3.13 -11.59
CA HIS A 39 -2.13 -2.91 -12.76
C HIS A 39 -2.29 -1.42 -13.02
N LEU A 40 -2.05 -1.01 -14.25
CA LEU A 40 -2.28 0.34 -14.74
C LEU A 40 -3.17 0.26 -15.98
N SER A 41 -4.26 1.02 -15.98
CA SER A 41 -5.13 1.12 -17.14
C SER A 41 -5.70 2.52 -17.30
N TRP A 42 -5.86 2.96 -18.54
CA TRP A 42 -6.54 4.20 -18.91
C TRP A 42 -8.06 4.04 -18.95
N ASP A 43 -8.55 2.80 -18.93
CA ASP A 43 -9.97 2.47 -18.89
C ASP A 43 -10.41 2.09 -17.47
N ASN A 44 -11.72 2.15 -17.23
CA ASN A 44 -12.28 1.77 -15.94
C ASN A 44 -12.32 0.24 -15.81
N PHE A 45 -11.50 -0.33 -14.91
CA PHE A 45 -11.53 -1.76 -14.59
C PHE A 45 -12.09 -2.05 -13.19
N ASN A 46 -12.65 -3.24 -13.00
CA ASN A 46 -13.11 -3.69 -11.69
C ASN A 46 -11.93 -4.24 -10.86
N LYS A 47 -11.36 -3.37 -10.03
CA LYS A 47 -10.28 -3.66 -9.08
C LYS A 47 -10.51 -4.88 -8.20
N SER A 48 -11.77 -5.21 -7.88
CA SER A 48 -12.06 -6.38 -7.04
C SER A 48 -11.67 -7.72 -7.68
N GLY A 49 -11.49 -7.77 -9.00
CA GLY A 49 -11.00 -8.96 -9.72
C GLY A 49 -9.51 -9.23 -9.53
N ASP A 50 -8.73 -8.20 -9.20
CA ASP A 50 -7.26 -8.27 -9.24
C ASP A 50 -6.65 -8.91 -7.97
N LEU A 51 -7.44 -9.03 -6.89
CA LEU A 51 -6.96 -9.54 -5.59
C LEU A 51 -6.31 -10.91 -5.71
N GLN A 52 -6.91 -11.83 -6.45
CA GLN A 52 -6.41 -13.20 -6.56
C GLN A 52 -5.07 -13.22 -7.31
N ALA A 53 -4.96 -12.46 -8.40
CA ALA A 53 -3.74 -12.34 -9.18
C ALA A 53 -2.62 -11.73 -8.33
N GLN A 54 -2.89 -10.64 -7.61
CA GLN A 54 -1.92 -9.97 -6.74
C GLN A 54 -1.41 -10.86 -5.61
N VAL A 55 -2.30 -11.68 -5.02
CA VAL A 55 -1.90 -12.63 -3.97
C VAL A 55 -1.09 -13.80 -4.53
N GLU A 56 -1.38 -14.28 -5.74
CA GLU A 56 -0.56 -15.31 -6.40
C GLU A 56 0.81 -14.76 -6.83
N GLU A 57 0.88 -13.53 -7.32
CA GLU A 57 2.15 -12.86 -7.65
C GLU A 57 3.00 -12.64 -6.40
N TYR A 58 2.38 -12.23 -5.29
CA TYR A 58 3.06 -12.18 -3.98
C TYR A 58 3.67 -13.53 -3.64
N LYS A 59 2.92 -14.63 -3.81
CA LYS A 59 3.42 -15.98 -3.54
C LYS A 59 4.51 -16.41 -4.52
N GLU A 60 4.45 -16.01 -5.78
CA GLU A 60 5.52 -16.28 -6.73
C GLU A 60 6.82 -15.62 -6.26
N PHE A 61 6.73 -14.37 -5.79
CA PHE A 61 7.85 -13.59 -5.29
C PHE A 61 8.40 -14.10 -3.95
N THR A 62 7.54 -14.36 -2.96
CA THR A 62 7.95 -14.72 -1.59
C THR A 62 8.02 -16.23 -1.34
N ARG A 63 7.45 -17.04 -2.24
CA ARG A 63 7.23 -18.50 -2.14
C ARG A 63 6.13 -18.94 -1.16
N TYR A 64 5.44 -18.02 -0.49
CA TYR A 64 4.37 -18.34 0.47
C TYR A 64 3.17 -17.40 0.33
N TYR A 65 1.99 -17.84 0.81
CA TYR A 65 0.83 -16.96 0.89
C TYR A 65 0.93 -16.03 2.11
N PRO A 66 0.43 -14.79 2.02
CA PRO A 66 0.47 -13.87 3.15
C PRO A 66 -0.45 -14.35 4.27
N GLU A 67 -0.06 -14.17 5.53
CA GLU A 67 -0.90 -14.44 6.70
C GLU A 67 -2.19 -13.62 6.64
N SER A 68 -2.09 -12.36 6.20
CA SER A 68 -3.26 -11.50 6.05
C SER A 68 -3.15 -10.50 4.91
N VAL A 69 -4.29 -10.15 4.33
CA VAL A 69 -4.41 -9.17 3.27
C VAL A 69 -5.28 -8.02 3.75
N HIS A 70 -4.72 -6.82 3.75
CA HIS A 70 -5.44 -5.61 4.12
C HIS A 70 -5.94 -4.91 2.86
N VAL A 71 -7.25 -4.79 2.72
CA VAL A 71 -7.86 -4.33 1.46
C VAL A 71 -8.97 -3.32 1.70
N ASP A 72 -9.25 -2.52 0.68
CA ASP A 72 -10.46 -1.71 0.65
C ASP A 72 -11.72 -2.56 0.54
N LYS A 73 -12.85 -1.98 0.96
CA LYS A 73 -14.16 -2.64 0.94
C LYS A 73 -14.54 -3.22 -0.43
N ILE A 74 -14.10 -2.61 -1.53
CA ILE A 74 -14.41 -3.05 -2.89
C ILE A 74 -13.87 -4.45 -3.20
N TYR A 75 -12.73 -4.84 -2.63
CA TYR A 75 -12.11 -6.14 -2.83
C TYR A 75 -12.81 -7.26 -2.06
N ARG A 76 -13.71 -6.93 -1.12
CA ARG A 76 -14.35 -7.88 -0.20
C ARG A 76 -15.62 -8.49 -0.81
N THR A 77 -15.45 -9.11 -1.97
CA THR A 77 -16.51 -9.89 -2.62
C THR A 77 -16.64 -11.27 -1.98
N ARG A 78 -17.82 -11.91 -2.10
CA ARG A 78 -18.01 -13.29 -1.60
C ARG A 78 -17.00 -14.28 -2.23
N LYS A 79 -16.70 -14.09 -3.52
CA LYS A 79 -15.70 -14.89 -4.25
C LYS A 79 -14.32 -14.75 -3.63
N ASN A 80 -13.86 -13.52 -3.36
CA ASN A 80 -12.54 -13.29 -2.77
C ASN A 80 -12.46 -13.78 -1.32
N LEU A 81 -13.52 -13.62 -0.54
CA LEU A 81 -13.56 -14.15 0.83
C LEU A 81 -13.48 -15.68 0.87
N ALA A 82 -14.20 -16.37 -0.01
CA ALA A 82 -14.14 -17.84 -0.10
C ALA A 82 -12.74 -18.30 -0.52
N TRP A 83 -12.18 -17.68 -1.56
CA TRP A 83 -10.86 -18.01 -2.09
C TRP A 83 -9.73 -17.81 -1.07
N CYS A 84 -9.77 -16.71 -0.30
CA CYS A 84 -8.80 -16.47 0.78
C CYS A 84 -8.99 -17.46 1.93
N LYS A 85 -10.23 -17.78 2.30
CA LYS A 85 -10.52 -18.75 3.37
C LYS A 85 -10.00 -20.14 3.04
N GLU A 86 -10.14 -20.59 1.79
CA GLU A 86 -9.59 -21.87 1.31
C GLU A 86 -8.07 -21.96 1.46
N ARG A 87 -7.37 -20.82 1.39
CA ARG A 87 -5.91 -20.72 1.49
C ARG A 87 -5.40 -20.32 2.88
N GLY A 88 -6.31 -20.19 3.87
CA GLY A 88 -5.94 -19.78 5.22
C GLY A 88 -5.57 -18.30 5.36
N ILE A 89 -5.91 -17.46 4.39
CA ILE A 89 -5.52 -16.04 4.34
C ILE A 89 -6.58 -15.19 5.06
N ARG A 90 -6.16 -14.39 6.05
CA ARG A 90 -7.06 -13.45 6.76
C ARG A 90 -7.26 -12.17 5.96
N ILE A 91 -8.48 -11.87 5.52
CA ILE A 91 -8.83 -10.56 4.94
C ILE A 91 -9.24 -9.58 6.03
N SER A 92 -8.68 -8.36 6.01
CA SER A 92 -9.06 -7.29 6.95
C SER A 92 -10.47 -6.74 6.71
N GLY A 93 -11.04 -6.13 7.75
CA GLY A 93 -12.32 -5.40 7.69
C GLY A 93 -13.55 -6.15 8.22
N VAL A 94 -14.64 -5.40 8.41
CA VAL A 94 -15.89 -5.87 9.07
C VAL A 94 -16.58 -6.99 8.29
N PRO A 95 -17.00 -8.12 8.88
CA PRO A 95 -17.69 -9.20 8.16
C PRO A 95 -18.80 -8.72 7.22
N LEU A 96 -18.95 -9.37 6.06
CA LEU A 96 -20.05 -9.04 5.15
C LEU A 96 -21.39 -9.41 5.81
N GLY A 97 -22.28 -8.41 5.96
CA GLY A 97 -23.62 -8.60 6.52
C GLY A 97 -23.86 -7.81 7.80
N ARG A 98 -24.82 -8.26 8.61
CA ARG A 98 -25.19 -7.61 9.86
C ARG A 98 -24.06 -7.79 10.89
N PRO A 99 -23.51 -6.72 11.48
CA PRO A 99 -22.51 -6.85 12.52
C PRO A 99 -23.11 -7.56 13.75
N PRO A 100 -22.32 -8.41 14.44
CA PRO A 100 -22.81 -9.13 15.61
C PRO A 100 -23.11 -8.16 16.76
N LYS A 101 -24.14 -8.48 17.56
CA LYS A 101 -24.61 -7.63 18.67
C LYS A 101 -23.57 -7.46 19.79
N ASN A 102 -22.74 -8.48 20.00
CA ASN A 102 -21.62 -8.46 20.94
C ASN A 102 -20.32 -8.68 20.16
N ILE A 103 -19.48 -7.64 20.08
CA ILE A 103 -18.15 -7.72 19.48
C ILE A 103 -17.14 -7.96 20.60
N ASN A 104 -16.37 -9.06 20.51
CA ASN A 104 -15.31 -9.37 21.46
C ASN A 104 -14.25 -8.24 21.48
N LYS A 105 -13.65 -7.99 22.65
CA LYS A 105 -12.58 -6.98 22.83
C LYS A 105 -11.39 -7.24 21.92
N GLU A 106 -11.06 -8.50 21.67
CA GLU A 106 -9.96 -8.90 20.77
C GLU A 106 -10.24 -8.51 19.32
N THR A 107 -11.46 -8.76 18.83
CA THR A 107 -11.88 -8.36 17.48
C THR A 107 -11.82 -6.84 17.28
N LYS A 108 -12.14 -6.07 18.34
CA LYS A 108 -12.00 -4.60 18.30
C LYS A 108 -10.54 -4.16 18.24
N LYS A 109 -9.65 -4.80 19.01
CA LYS A 109 -8.21 -4.51 18.95
C LYS A 109 -7.65 -4.80 17.57
N GLN A 110 -7.98 -5.96 17.00
CA GLN A 110 -7.56 -6.35 15.65
C GLN A 110 -8.05 -5.33 14.60
N ALA A 111 -9.32 -4.91 14.67
CA ALA A 111 -9.85 -3.91 13.75
C ALA A 111 -9.10 -2.57 13.84
N LEU A 112 -8.72 -2.15 15.05
CA LEU A 112 -7.95 -0.92 15.27
C LEU A 112 -6.52 -1.04 14.73
N GLU A 113 -5.88 -2.20 14.86
CA GLU A 113 -4.58 -2.48 14.25
C GLU A 113 -4.67 -2.48 12.71
N ASP A 114 -5.69 -3.13 12.15
CA ASP A 114 -5.95 -3.16 10.72
C ASP A 114 -6.18 -1.74 10.15
N GLU A 115 -6.90 -0.88 10.89
CA GLU A 115 -7.08 0.54 10.55
C GLU A 115 -5.76 1.32 10.61
N GLY A 116 -4.92 1.06 11.64
CA GLY A 116 -3.59 1.67 11.75
C GLY A 116 -2.70 1.34 10.54
N ILE A 117 -2.74 0.10 10.07
CA ILE A 117 -2.00 -0.34 8.88
C ILE A 117 -2.52 0.38 7.63
N ARG A 118 -3.84 0.45 7.44
CA ARG A 118 -4.44 1.17 6.31
C ARG A 118 -4.08 2.65 6.31
N ASN A 119 -4.17 3.31 7.47
CA ASN A 119 -3.82 4.73 7.62
C ASN A 119 -2.34 5.01 7.29
N ALA A 120 -1.42 4.14 7.74
CA ALA A 120 0.00 4.29 7.44
C ALA A 120 0.27 4.22 5.93
N ILE A 121 -0.52 3.43 5.20
CA ILE A 121 -0.38 3.24 3.76
C ILE A 121 -1.02 4.39 3.00
N GLU A 122 -2.20 4.85 3.39
CA GLU A 122 -2.76 6.11 2.88
C GLU A 122 -1.78 7.27 3.05
N GLY A 123 -1.05 7.31 4.18
CA GLY A 123 0.07 8.22 4.40
C GLY A 123 1.19 8.07 3.36
N LYS A 124 1.63 6.84 3.04
CA LYS A 124 2.63 6.57 1.99
C LYS A 124 2.13 6.98 0.61
N PHE A 125 0.86 6.71 0.26
CA PHE A 125 0.27 7.18 -0.98
C PHE A 125 0.19 8.71 -1.04
N GLY A 126 -0.13 9.37 0.08
CA GLY A 126 -0.09 10.83 0.18
C GLY A 126 1.31 11.39 -0.05
N GLN A 127 2.35 10.72 0.48
CA GLN A 127 3.75 11.07 0.20
C GLN A 127 4.10 10.86 -1.27
N ALA A 128 3.70 9.73 -1.86
CA ALA A 128 3.89 9.43 -3.28
C ALA A 128 3.27 10.51 -4.18
N LYS A 129 2.06 10.95 -3.88
CA LYS A 129 1.35 12.04 -4.57
C LYS A 129 2.02 13.39 -4.45
N ARG A 130 2.39 13.80 -3.22
CA ARG A 130 2.92 15.15 -2.95
C ARG A 130 4.41 15.30 -3.24
N ARG A 131 5.22 14.29 -2.91
CA ARG A 131 6.69 14.36 -2.97
C ARG A 131 7.27 13.73 -4.23
N TYR A 132 6.56 12.78 -4.81
CA TYR A 132 6.99 12.07 -6.02
C TYR A 132 6.05 12.34 -7.21
N SER A 133 5.22 13.38 -7.12
CA SER A 133 4.41 13.90 -8.22
C SER A 133 3.44 12.92 -8.88
N LEU A 134 2.98 11.86 -8.19
CA LEU A 134 1.96 10.96 -8.75
C LEU A 134 0.65 11.69 -9.13
N ASP A 135 0.33 12.82 -8.49
CA ASP A 135 -0.85 13.65 -8.83
C ASP A 135 -0.58 14.65 -9.99
N CYS A 136 0.66 14.74 -10.49
CA CYS A 136 1.10 15.73 -11.48
C CYS A 136 1.84 15.07 -12.66
N ILE A 137 1.24 14.05 -13.26
CA ILE A 137 1.77 13.43 -14.48
C ILE A 137 1.47 14.36 -15.66
N MET A 138 2.49 15.08 -16.13
CA MET A 138 2.36 16.07 -17.22
C MET A 138 2.55 15.47 -18.61
N THR A 139 2.89 14.20 -18.69
CA THR A 139 3.13 13.47 -19.94
C THR A 139 1.83 13.35 -20.74
N LYS A 140 1.92 13.52 -22.06
CA LYS A 140 0.75 13.67 -22.95
C LYS A 140 0.31 12.37 -23.64
N LEU A 141 1.12 11.33 -23.60
CA LEU A 141 0.92 10.04 -24.29
C LEU A 141 0.91 8.89 -23.28
N ASP A 142 -0.01 7.94 -23.42
CA ASP A 142 -0.16 6.72 -22.59
C ASP A 142 1.17 6.11 -22.17
N LYS A 143 1.99 5.71 -23.14
CA LYS A 143 3.26 5.01 -22.92
C LYS A 143 4.25 5.84 -22.12
N THR A 144 4.26 7.15 -22.35
CA THR A 144 5.16 8.07 -21.63
C THR A 144 4.70 8.27 -20.19
N SER A 145 3.39 8.33 -19.95
CA SER A 145 2.80 8.40 -18.62
C SER A 145 2.95 7.10 -17.84
N GLU A 146 2.82 5.95 -18.50
CA GLU A 146 3.08 4.63 -17.90
C GLU A 146 4.53 4.50 -17.45
N THR A 147 5.47 4.92 -18.31
CA THR A 147 6.90 4.90 -17.99
C THR A 147 7.22 5.85 -16.83
N ASP A 148 6.65 7.05 -16.83
CA ASP A 148 6.83 8.05 -15.76
C ASP A 148 6.29 7.53 -14.41
N LEU A 149 5.12 6.87 -14.43
CA LEU A 149 4.55 6.19 -13.28
C LEU A 149 5.47 5.07 -12.77
N ALA A 150 5.93 4.18 -13.66
CA ALA A 150 6.83 3.09 -13.29
C ALA A 150 8.15 3.60 -12.66
N ILE A 151 8.75 4.64 -13.26
CA ILE A 151 9.94 5.30 -12.72
C ILE A 151 9.65 5.89 -11.33
N THR A 152 8.47 6.49 -11.13
CA THR A 152 8.08 7.04 -9.84
C THR A 152 8.03 5.97 -8.75
N PHE A 153 7.41 4.82 -9.02
CA PHE A 153 7.40 3.69 -8.08
C PHE A 153 8.81 3.13 -7.82
N LEU A 154 9.65 3.05 -8.85
CA LEU A 154 11.06 2.67 -8.70
C LEU A 154 11.81 3.63 -7.75
N VAL A 155 11.65 4.94 -7.94
CA VAL A 155 12.29 5.96 -7.10
C VAL A 155 11.80 5.88 -5.65
N ILE A 156 10.50 5.64 -5.43
CA ILE A 156 9.93 5.43 -4.09
C ILE A 156 10.60 4.25 -3.39
N ASN A 157 10.74 3.12 -4.09
CA ASN A 157 11.36 1.91 -3.56
C ASN A 157 12.86 2.10 -3.28
N LEU A 158 13.60 2.74 -4.19
CA LEU A 158 15.03 3.06 -4.00
C LEU A 158 15.25 4.02 -2.83
N SER A 159 14.39 5.04 -2.67
CA SER A 159 14.42 5.96 -1.54
C SER A 159 14.20 5.21 -0.21
N ASN A 160 13.28 4.25 -0.19
CA ASN A 160 13.06 3.40 0.98
C ASN A 160 14.29 2.53 1.29
N LEU A 161 14.91 1.92 0.28
CA LEU A 161 16.13 1.13 0.43
C LEU A 161 17.29 1.98 0.98
N LEU A 162 17.53 3.16 0.40
CA LEU A 162 18.56 4.10 0.87
C LEU A 162 18.33 4.51 2.32
N ARG A 163 17.08 4.75 2.73
CA ARG A 163 16.74 5.05 4.12
C ARG A 163 17.09 3.88 5.04
N GLN A 164 16.77 2.64 4.66
CA GLN A 164 17.10 1.45 5.45
C GLN A 164 18.62 1.29 5.61
N VAL A 165 19.38 1.41 4.52
CA VAL A 165 20.85 1.35 4.54
C VAL A 165 21.44 2.44 5.42
N ASN A 166 20.95 3.69 5.29
CA ASN A 166 21.40 4.80 6.12
C ASN A 166 21.08 4.59 7.61
N CYS A 167 19.90 4.06 7.94
CA CYS A 167 19.54 3.72 9.31
C CYS A 167 20.46 2.62 9.89
N LEU A 168 20.78 1.59 9.10
CA LEU A 168 21.71 0.54 9.50
C LEU A 168 23.11 1.11 9.71
N PHE A 169 23.61 1.91 8.76
CA PHE A 169 24.92 2.56 8.86
C PHE A 169 25.01 3.47 10.10
N LEU A 170 24.01 4.31 10.35
CA LEU A 170 23.95 5.15 11.56
C LEU A 170 23.88 4.32 12.83
N SER A 171 23.09 3.24 12.85
CA SER A 171 23.00 2.37 14.03
C SER A 171 24.32 1.67 14.33
N LEU A 172 25.03 1.21 13.29
CA LEU A 172 26.35 0.61 13.40
C LEU A 172 27.39 1.63 13.83
N PHE A 173 27.39 2.81 13.22
CA PHE A 173 28.27 3.93 13.58
C PHE A 173 28.08 4.30 15.05
N LEU A 174 26.83 4.50 15.50
CA LEU A 174 26.52 4.81 16.89
C LEU A 174 26.87 3.66 17.85
N TYR A 175 26.75 2.40 17.42
CA TYR A 175 27.17 1.25 18.21
C TYR A 175 28.70 1.22 18.37
N THR A 176 29.44 1.42 17.28
CA THR A 176 30.91 1.49 17.31
C THR A 176 31.42 2.69 18.10
N SER A 177 30.74 3.84 18.02
CA SER A 177 31.12 5.04 18.77
C SER A 177 30.74 4.97 20.25
N LYS A 178 29.70 4.19 20.61
CA LYS A 178 29.35 3.88 22.01
C LYS A 178 30.34 2.92 22.68
N PHE A 179 31.16 2.20 21.93
CA PHE A 179 32.22 1.35 22.49
C PHE A 179 33.38 2.19 23.09
N SER A 180 33.44 3.49 22.81
CA SER A 180 34.48 4.40 23.31
C SER A 180 34.08 5.24 24.54
N PHE A 181 32.82 5.18 25.01
CA PHE A 181 32.35 5.94 26.19
C PHE A 181 31.36 5.08 27.02
N ILE A 182 31.81 4.67 28.20
CA ILE A 182 31.20 3.65 29.08
C ILE A 182 29.92 4.16 29.81
N HIS A 183 28.90 3.30 29.95
CA HIS A 183 28.21 2.87 31.20
C HIS A 183 26.68 2.66 31.03
N PRO A 184 26.10 1.54 31.53
CA PRO A 184 24.73 1.13 31.22
C PRO A 184 23.71 1.68 32.22
N SER A 185 23.10 2.82 31.90
CA SER A 185 21.89 3.25 32.60
C SER A 185 21.16 4.32 31.79
N LEU A 186 20.45 3.92 30.73
CA LEU A 186 19.31 4.65 30.13
C LEU A 186 18.87 3.92 28.85
N ILE A 187 18.22 2.76 29.01
CA ILE A 187 17.38 2.20 27.95
C ILE A 187 15.94 2.62 28.27
N ARG A 188 15.53 3.79 27.76
CA ARG A 188 14.10 4.11 27.65
C ARG A 188 13.60 3.44 26.38
N LYS A 189 12.96 2.28 26.54
CA LYS A 189 12.15 1.63 25.50
C LYS A 189 10.95 2.54 25.24
N ASP A 190 10.97 3.31 24.17
CA ASP A 190 9.75 3.86 23.54
C ASP A 190 10.09 4.37 22.14
N ASP A 191 10.48 3.44 21.26
CA ASP A 191 10.33 3.64 19.83
C ASP A 191 9.50 2.48 19.31
N LYS A 192 8.19 2.71 19.17
CA LYS A 192 7.36 1.88 18.30
C LYS A 192 7.86 2.11 16.88
N LYS A 193 8.90 1.37 16.48
CA LYS A 193 9.16 1.07 15.07
C LYS A 193 7.82 0.64 14.49
N ALA A 194 7.36 1.33 13.46
CA ALA A 194 6.34 0.80 12.57
C ALA A 194 6.97 -0.42 11.91
N ASP A 195 6.91 -1.54 12.63
CA ASP A 195 7.46 -2.82 12.23
C ASP A 195 6.48 -3.37 11.21
N PHE A 196 6.73 -3.08 9.93
CA PHE A 196 6.05 -3.72 8.81
C PHE A 196 6.56 -5.16 8.60
N SER A 197 7.08 -5.80 9.65
CA SER A 197 7.65 -7.15 9.72
C SER A 197 6.61 -8.26 9.69
N THR A 198 5.40 -7.99 9.20
CA THR A 198 4.35 -9.01 9.13
C THR A 198 4.01 -9.27 7.68
N GLU A 199 3.86 -10.56 7.36
CA GLU A 199 3.45 -11.18 6.08
C GLU A 199 2.09 -10.64 5.61
N LYS A 200 2.04 -9.34 5.34
CA LYS A 200 0.84 -8.53 5.13
C LYS A 200 0.91 -7.90 3.76
N LEU A 201 0.04 -8.36 2.88
CA LEU A 201 -0.15 -7.74 1.58
C LEU A 201 -1.23 -6.67 1.71
N ILE A 202 -0.93 -5.44 1.31
CA ILE A 202 -1.95 -4.38 1.26
C ILE A 202 -2.26 -4.07 -0.19
N LEU A 203 -3.55 -4.08 -0.53
CA LEU A 203 -4.04 -3.74 -1.87
C LEU A 203 -4.79 -2.42 -1.79
N ASN A 204 -4.27 -1.43 -2.51
CA ASN A 204 -4.89 -0.11 -2.61
C ASN A 204 -5.06 0.30 -4.06
N SER A 205 -6.03 1.18 -4.27
CA SER A 205 -6.61 1.51 -5.53
C SER A 205 -6.60 3.04 -5.68
N GLY A 206 -5.69 3.55 -6.52
CA GLY A 206 -5.60 4.98 -6.89
C GLY A 206 -6.71 5.40 -7.84
#